data_AF-A0A9X0A5X1-F1
#
_entry.id   AF-A0A9X0A5X1-F1
#
_cell.length_a   1.000
_cell.length_b   1.000
_cell.length_c   1.000
_cell.angle_alpha   90.00
_cell.angle_beta   90.00
_cell.angle_gamma   90.00
#
_symmetry.space_group_name_H-M   'P 1'
#
loop_
_entity.id
_entity.type
_entity.pdbx_description
1 polymer ?
#
loop_
_entity_poly.entity_id
_entity_poly.type
_entity_poly.pdbx_seq_one_letter_code
_entity_poly.pdbx_strand_id
1 'polypeptide(L)'
;MGTLNVYVNGVKVFSASGNKGNNWLKLELTVTLSGMYEVIIEGIRGSSYTGDMAIDDFKLVAGPCSSITPPPPSTPPTPPPPSTPPPPSTPPTPPPPPGSTVSPSATPPPPLKKLFPP
;
A
#
# COMPACT_ATOMS: atom_id res chain seq x y z
N MET A 1 18.52 -14.06 -4.45
CA MET A 1 18.33 -12.80 -3.68
C MET A 1 18.88 -11.64 -4.48
N GLY A 2 18.20 -10.49 -4.44
CA GLY A 2 18.59 -9.29 -5.18
C GLY A 2 19.61 -8.40 -4.45
N THR A 3 19.77 -7.19 -4.98
CA THR A 3 20.65 -6.13 -4.45
C THR A 3 19.90 -4.80 -4.44
N LEU A 4 19.99 -4.06 -3.35
CA LEU A 4 19.53 -2.68 -3.23
C LEU A 4 20.73 -1.75 -3.34
N ASN A 5 20.71 -0.81 -4.28
CA ASN A 5 21.71 0.25 -4.39
C ASN A 5 21.07 1.62 -4.15
N VAL A 6 21.85 2.56 -3.63
CA VAL A 6 21.47 3.98 -3.59
C VAL A 6 22.56 4.78 -4.30
N TYR A 7 22.15 5.66 -5.21
CA TYR A 7 23.02 6.58 -5.92
C TYR A 7 22.63 8.02 -5.61
N VAL A 8 23.64 8.88 -5.54
CA VAL A 8 23.50 10.34 -5.45
C VAL A 8 24.25 10.94 -6.62
N ASN A 9 23.56 11.66 -7.50
CA ASN A 9 24.15 12.26 -8.71
C ASN A 9 24.97 11.24 -9.53
N GLY A 10 24.45 10.03 -9.69
CA GLY A 10 25.10 8.91 -10.39
C GLY A 10 26.21 8.18 -9.61
N VAL A 11 26.59 8.64 -8.42
CA VAL A 11 27.60 7.97 -7.58
C VAL A 11 26.93 7.02 -6.61
N LYS A 12 27.34 5.74 -6.60
CA LYS A 12 26.80 4.74 -5.67
C LYS A 12 27.29 5.02 -4.25
N VAL A 13 26.39 5.37 -3.35
CA VAL A 13 26.67 5.69 -1.94
C VAL A 13 26.33 4.53 -1.00
N PHE A 14 25.51 3.58 -1.43
CA PHE A 14 25.15 2.40 -0.66
C PHE A 14 24.88 1.20 -1.56
N SER A 15 25.18 0.01 -1.05
CA SER A 15 24.81 -1.26 -1.67
C SER A 15 24.60 -2.33 -0.61
N ALA A 16 23.49 -3.05 -0.68
CA ALA A 16 23.22 -4.20 0.16
C ALA A 16 22.61 -5.33 -0.66
N SER A 17 23.20 -6.51 -0.59
CA SER A 17 22.75 -7.70 -1.30
C SER A 17 22.33 -8.81 -0.35
N GLY A 18 21.62 -9.80 -0.89
CA GLY A 18 21.26 -11.01 -0.15
C GLY A 18 20.00 -10.87 0.68
N ASN A 19 19.74 -11.89 1.50
CA ASN A 19 18.60 -11.90 2.42
C ASN A 19 18.88 -11.01 3.64
N LYS A 20 17.91 -10.17 4.01
CA LYS A 20 17.97 -9.29 5.19
C LYS A 20 17.03 -9.73 6.31
N GLY A 21 16.38 -10.88 6.16
CA GLY A 21 15.35 -11.38 7.05
C GLY A 21 13.96 -10.85 6.68
N ASN A 22 12.94 -11.32 7.39
CA ASN A 22 11.55 -10.93 7.17
C ASN A 22 11.13 -9.79 8.12
N ASN A 23 11.90 -8.72 8.13
CA ASN A 23 11.77 -7.61 9.07
C ASN A 23 12.04 -6.28 8.36
N TRP A 24 11.31 -5.23 8.74
CA TRP A 24 11.64 -3.87 8.32
C TRP A 24 12.96 -3.44 8.95
N LEU A 25 13.89 -3.02 8.11
CA LEU A 25 15.19 -2.50 8.53
C LEU A 25 15.26 -1.01 8.22
N LYS A 26 15.62 -0.21 9.23
CA LYS A 26 15.87 1.21 9.04
C LYS A 26 17.26 1.41 8.44
N LEU A 27 17.33 2.15 7.33
CA LEU A 27 18.57 2.61 6.72
C LEU A 27 18.67 4.13 6.85
N GLU A 28 19.80 4.60 7.35
CA GLU A 28 20.14 6.03 7.42
C GLU A 28 21.46 6.26 6.69
N LEU A 29 21.48 7.20 5.75
CA LEU A 29 22.65 7.55 4.95
C LEU A 29 22.88 9.05 5.02
N THR A 30 23.99 9.45 5.63
CA THR A 30 24.47 10.84 5.55
C THR A 30 25.07 11.05 4.17
N VAL A 31 24.46 11.94 3.38
CA VAL A 31 24.90 12.28 2.02
C VAL A 31 25.10 13.78 1.90
N THR A 32 26.10 14.19 1.12
CA THR A 32 26.35 15.60 0.81
C THR A 32 25.59 15.96 -0.46
N LEU A 33 24.58 16.83 -0.34
CA LEU A 33 23.75 17.30 -1.46
C LEU A 33 23.97 18.80 -1.66
N SER A 34 24.14 19.22 -2.91
CA SER A 34 24.29 20.63 -3.28
C SER A 34 23.57 20.91 -4.60
N GLY A 35 22.99 22.11 -4.72
CA GLY A 35 22.26 22.51 -5.92
C GLY A 35 21.07 21.60 -6.23
N MET A 36 20.87 21.32 -7.53
CA MET A 36 19.94 20.29 -7.98
C MET A 36 20.59 18.92 -7.77
N TYR A 37 19.91 18.04 -7.05
CA TYR A 37 20.40 16.70 -6.74
C TYR A 37 19.42 15.64 -7.19
N GLU A 38 19.96 14.47 -7.51
CA GLU A 38 19.21 13.27 -7.84
C GLU A 38 19.59 12.16 -6.86
N VAL A 39 18.58 11.52 -6.27
CA VAL A 39 18.74 10.34 -5.44
C VAL A 39 18.01 9.19 -6.11
N ILE A 40 18.75 8.14 -6.48
CA ILE A 40 18.21 6.95 -7.14
C ILE A 40 18.30 5.78 -6.17
N ILE A 41 17.18 5.09 -5.97
CA ILE A 41 17.12 3.83 -5.26
C ILE A 41 16.85 2.73 -6.28
N GLU A 42 17.80 1.81 -6.43
CA GLU A 42 17.76 0.77 -7.46
C GLU A 42 17.64 -0.61 -6.82
N GLY A 43 16.56 -1.32 -7.14
CA GLY A 43 16.39 -2.73 -6.81
C GLY A 43 16.81 -3.62 -7.98
N ILE A 44 17.94 -4.32 -7.84
CA ILE A 44 18.38 -5.33 -8.81
C ILE A 44 17.82 -6.68 -8.41
N ARG A 45 16.98 -7.27 -9.27
CA ARG A 45 16.44 -8.61 -9.06
C ARG A 45 17.57 -9.65 -9.08
N GLY A 46 17.51 -10.61 -8.15
CA GLY A 46 18.40 -11.77 -8.17
C GLY A 46 17.97 -12.82 -9.20
N SER A 47 18.70 -13.94 -9.25
CA SER A 47 18.41 -15.06 -10.17
C SER A 47 17.13 -15.85 -9.84
N SER A 48 16.62 -15.75 -8.61
CA SER A 48 15.41 -16.46 -8.16
C SER A 48 14.19 -15.54 -8.14
N TYR A 49 12.99 -16.12 -8.22
CA TYR A 49 11.71 -15.44 -7.99
C TYR A 49 11.32 -15.38 -6.51
N THR A 50 11.99 -16.14 -5.63
CA THR A 50 11.61 -16.28 -4.21
C THR A 50 12.08 -15.13 -3.32
N GLY A 51 12.52 -14.02 -3.91
CA GLY A 51 13.09 -12.90 -3.15
C GLY A 51 12.41 -11.61 -3.55
N ASP A 52 11.78 -10.97 -2.58
CA ASP A 52 11.11 -9.68 -2.73
C ASP A 52 11.88 -8.58 -1.99
N MET A 53 11.54 -7.32 -2.28
CA MET A 53 12.10 -6.15 -1.65
C MET A 53 11.01 -5.08 -1.52
N ALA A 54 10.91 -4.47 -0.34
CA ALA A 54 9.99 -3.38 -0.08
C ALA A 54 10.75 -2.23 0.61
N ILE A 55 10.30 -1.01 0.34
CA ILE A 55 10.85 0.24 0.88
C ILE A 55 9.66 1.12 1.25
N ASP A 56 9.71 1.71 2.44
CA ASP A 56 8.67 2.62 2.92
C ASP A 56 9.32 3.72 3.78
N ASP A 57 8.55 4.76 4.14
CA ASP A 57 8.94 5.84 5.04
C ASP A 57 10.20 6.64 4.62
N PHE A 58 10.36 6.89 3.31
CA PHE A 58 11.49 7.67 2.79
C PHE A 58 11.46 9.13 3.30
N LYS A 59 12.58 9.58 3.89
CA LYS A 59 12.75 10.94 4.39
C LYS A 59 14.14 11.45 4.03
N LEU A 60 14.18 12.69 3.53
CA LEU A 60 15.41 13.46 3.38
C LEU A 60 15.38 14.60 4.39
N VAL A 61 16.33 14.61 5.31
CA VAL A 61 16.37 15.55 6.44
C VAL A 61 17.69 16.32 6.38
N ALA A 62 17.64 17.61 6.71
CA ALA A 62 18.84 18.45 6.78
C ALA A 62 19.70 18.07 8.00
N GLY A 63 21.00 17.96 7.79
CA GLY A 63 21.98 17.55 8.80
C GLY A 63 22.37 16.07 8.71
N PRO A 64 23.40 15.65 9.45
CA PRO A 64 23.85 14.27 9.46
C PRO A 64 22.84 13.35 10.15
N CYS A 65 22.73 12.11 9.69
CA CYS A 65 22.00 11.08 10.41
C CYS A 65 22.67 10.81 11.78
N SER A 66 21.87 10.65 12.83
CA SER A 66 22.35 10.58 14.23
C SER A 66 22.94 9.23 14.64
N SER A 67 23.39 8.40 13.69
CA SER A 67 23.62 6.96 13.84
C SER A 67 24.14 6.54 15.22
N ILE A 68 23.27 5.92 16.03
CA ILE A 68 23.68 4.99 17.07
C ILE A 68 22.73 3.80 17.06
N THR A 69 23.32 2.62 16.80
CA THR A 69 22.79 1.25 16.98
C THR A 69 22.16 0.61 15.74
N PRO A 70 22.61 -0.60 15.34
CA PRO A 70 21.87 -1.42 14.37
C PRO A 70 20.46 -1.69 14.90
N PRO A 71 19.45 -1.87 14.01
CA PRO A 71 18.10 -2.16 14.45
C PRO A 71 18.11 -3.40 15.36
N PRO A 72 17.39 -3.39 16.50
CA PRO A 72 17.21 -4.60 17.30
C PRO A 72 16.58 -5.68 16.41
N PRO A 73 16.87 -6.98 16.66
CA PRO A 73 16.19 -8.05 15.96
C PRO A 73 14.69 -7.91 16.21
N SER A 74 13.93 -7.50 15.19
CA SER A 74 12.50 -7.33 15.30
C SER A 74 11.82 -8.69 15.36
N THR A 75 10.95 -8.82 16.35
CA THR A 75 10.01 -9.92 16.49
C THR A 75 9.13 -10.04 15.25
N PRO A 76 8.70 -11.25 14.86
CA PRO A 76 7.89 -11.46 13.67
C PRO A 76 6.67 -10.53 13.62
N PRO A 77 6.31 -9.98 12.44
CA PRO A 77 5.10 -9.21 12.31
C PRO A 77 3.91 -10.11 12.66
N THR A 78 3.07 -9.65 13.58
CA THR A 78 1.80 -10.32 13.86
C THR A 78 1.00 -10.35 12.55
N PRO A 79 0.47 -11.51 12.12
CA PRO A 79 -0.31 -11.57 10.91
C PRO A 79 -1.49 -10.58 11.01
N PRO A 80 -1.89 -9.93 9.89
CA PRO A 80 -3.07 -9.09 9.89
C PRO A 80 -4.27 -9.89 10.41
N PRO A 81 -5.19 -9.26 11.14
CA PRO A 81 -6.40 -9.94 11.60
C PRO A 81 -7.10 -10.57 10.38
N PRO A 82 -7.70 -11.77 10.52
CA PRO A 82 -8.43 -12.40 9.43
C PRO A 82 -9.46 -11.42 8.87
N SER A 83 -9.41 -11.15 7.57
CA SER A 83 -10.47 -10.42 6.90
C SER A 83 -11.76 -11.19 7.07
N THR A 84 -12.76 -10.57 7.70
CA THR A 84 -14.10 -11.15 7.83
C THR A 84 -14.66 -11.40 6.43
N PRO A 85 -15.21 -12.59 6.14
CA PRO A 85 -15.90 -12.84 4.89
C PRO A 85 -17.02 -11.81 4.69
N PRO A 86 -17.31 -11.39 3.44
CA PRO A 86 -18.50 -10.61 3.17
C PRO A 86 -19.74 -11.40 3.63
N PRO A 87 -20.79 -10.71 4.12
CA PRO A 87 -22.02 -11.38 4.52
C PRO A 87 -22.60 -12.17 3.33
N PRO A 88 -23.26 -13.32 3.59
CA PRO A 88 -23.92 -14.07 2.53
C PRO A 88 -24.90 -13.18 1.78
N SER A 89 -24.82 -13.17 0.45
CA SER A 89 -25.86 -12.55 -0.38
C SER A 89 -27.19 -13.24 -0.07
N THR A 90 -28.18 -12.45 0.33
CA THR A 90 -29.52 -12.98 0.60
C THR A 90 -30.09 -13.62 -0.68
N PRO A 91 -30.74 -14.79 -0.59
CA PRO A 91 -31.40 -15.40 -1.73
C PRO A 91 -32.40 -14.44 -2.39
N PRO A 92 -32.55 -14.46 -3.72
CA PRO A 92 -33.58 -13.68 -4.39
C PRO A 92 -34.96 -14.07 -3.85
N THR A 93 -35.76 -13.06 -3.51
CA THR A 93 -37.14 -13.25 -3.04
C THR A 93 -37.96 -13.95 -4.14
N PRO A 94 -38.77 -14.98 -3.83
CA PRO A 94 -39.66 -15.60 -4.80
C PRO A 94 -40.62 -14.57 -5.42
N PRO A 95 -41.02 -14.73 -6.69
CA PRO A 95 -42.06 -13.91 -7.27
C PRO A 95 -43.38 -14.07 -6.49
N PRO A 96 -44.18 -13.00 -6.36
CA PRO A 96 -45.48 -13.07 -5.71
C PRO A 96 -46.42 -14.02 -6.48
N PRO A 97 -47.36 -14.71 -5.79
CA PRO A 97 -48.32 -15.60 -6.43
C PRO A 97 -49.23 -14.83 -7.41
N PRO A 98 -49.62 -15.45 -8.54
CA PRO A 98 -50.54 -14.83 -9.48
C PRO A 98 -51.97 -14.88 -8.91
N GLY A 99 -52.56 -13.71 -8.67
CA GLY A 99 -53.99 -13.60 -8.41
C GLY A 99 -54.35 -12.85 -7.13
N SER A 100 -54.13 -11.55 -7.14
CA SER A 100 -54.88 -10.60 -6.32
C SER A 100 -55.25 -9.43 -7.20
N THR A 101 -56.38 -9.56 -7.92
CA THR A 101 -56.99 -8.45 -8.64
C THR A 101 -57.45 -7.42 -7.62
N VAL A 102 -56.65 -6.38 -7.40
CA VAL A 102 -57.08 -5.20 -6.67
C VAL A 102 -57.09 -4.02 -7.64
N SER A 103 -58.30 -3.52 -7.82
CA SER A 103 -58.79 -2.37 -8.58
C SER A 103 -57.78 -1.21 -8.74
N PRO A 104 -57.73 -0.52 -9.91
CA PRO A 104 -56.89 0.67 -10.07
C PRO A 104 -57.49 1.82 -9.28
N SER A 105 -56.95 2.10 -8.10
CA SER A 105 -57.18 3.37 -7.40
C SER A 105 -56.16 4.39 -7.89
N ALA A 106 -56.70 5.54 -8.30
CA ALA A 106 -56.02 6.61 -9.01
C ALA A 106 -54.73 7.09 -8.33
N THR A 107 -53.68 7.23 -9.13
CA THR A 107 -52.39 7.81 -8.76
C THR A 107 -52.53 9.32 -8.56
N PRO A 108 -52.13 9.91 -7.41
CA PRO A 108 -51.73 11.30 -7.36
C PRO A 108 -50.22 11.40 -7.68
N PRO A 109 -49.78 12.35 -8.53
CA PRO A 109 -48.37 12.48 -8.88
C PRO A 109 -47.61 13.18 -7.74
N PRO A 110 -46.46 12.67 -7.28
CA PRO A 110 -45.54 13.47 -6.49
C PRO A 110 -44.58 14.27 -7.40
N PRO A 111 -44.10 15.43 -6.91
CA PRO A 111 -43.56 16.51 -7.73
C PRO A 111 -42.13 16.28 -8.22
N LEU A 112 -41.82 16.87 -9.39
CA LEU A 112 -40.46 17.01 -9.93
C LEU A 112 -39.52 17.67 -8.92
N LYS A 113 -38.52 16.92 -8.44
CA LYS A 113 -37.31 17.51 -7.87
C LYS A 113 -36.21 17.49 -8.92
N LYS A 114 -36.08 18.61 -9.64
CA LYS A 114 -34.78 19.07 -10.15
C LYS A 114 -33.95 19.48 -8.94
N LEU A 115 -32.75 18.97 -8.75
CA LEU A 115 -31.55 19.82 -8.85
C LEU A 115 -30.27 18.98 -8.80
N PHE A 116 -29.32 19.49 -9.56
CA PHE A 116 -28.01 19.01 -9.97
C PHE A 116 -26.95 18.89 -8.86
N PRO A 117 -25.78 18.29 -9.17
CA PRO A 117 -24.62 18.17 -8.27
C PRO A 117 -23.89 19.52 -8.13
N PRO A 118 -22.84 19.59 -7.30
CA PRO A 118 -21.49 19.27 -7.79
C PRO A 118 -20.81 18.09 -7.08
#